data_AF-A0A3M6UXA3-F1
#
_entry.id   AF-A0A3M6UXA3-F1
#
_cell.length_a   1.000
_cell.length_b   1.000
_cell.length_c   1.000
_cell.angle_alpha   90.00
_cell.angle_beta   90.00
_cell.angle_gamma   90.00
#
_symmetry.space_group_name_H-M   'P 1'
#
loop_
_entity.id
_entity.type
_entity.pdbx_description
1 polymer ?
#
loop_
_entity_poly.entity_id
_entity_poly.type
_entity_poly.pdbx_seq_one_letter_code
_entity_poly.pdbx_strand_id
1 'polypeptide(L)'
;MKLSDIKIKSKSEPVPIRQGALTQHFEPQRNTIFERYLLKNANQENENIDQYLNRLRKLASICTYDALCDELIPDRLVMGIKSHEVRRRILRDKALTLNTELQKQPAIN
;
A
#
# COMPACT_ATOMS: atom_id res chain seq x y z
N MET A 1 -17.89 14.33 -67.97
CA MET A 1 -18.48 15.18 -66.91
C MET A 1 -17.74 14.84 -65.62
N LYS A 2 -17.13 15.83 -64.96
CA LYS A 2 -16.08 15.62 -63.94
C LYS A 2 -16.67 15.08 -62.63
N LEU A 3 -15.98 14.12 -62.03
CA LEU A 3 -16.29 13.46 -60.76
C LEU A 3 -15.95 14.37 -59.54
N SER A 4 -16.33 15.65 -59.57
CA SER A 4 -15.87 16.64 -58.58
C SER A 4 -16.87 16.99 -57.48
N ASP A 5 -18.09 16.45 -57.50
CA ASP A 5 -19.14 16.98 -56.61
C ASP A 5 -19.57 16.05 -55.47
N ILE A 6 -18.86 14.95 -55.22
CA ILE A 6 -19.10 14.16 -54.00
C ILE A 6 -18.34 14.80 -52.84
N LYS A 7 -18.98 15.77 -52.18
CA LYS A 7 -18.56 16.25 -50.87
C LYS A 7 -18.83 15.15 -49.85
N ILE A 8 -17.89 14.23 -49.68
CA ILE A 8 -17.86 13.35 -48.51
C ILE A 8 -17.68 14.26 -47.31
N LYS A 9 -18.77 14.55 -46.59
CA LYS A 9 -18.66 15.05 -45.22
C LYS A 9 -18.03 13.90 -44.43
N SER A 10 -16.71 13.93 -44.28
CA SER A 10 -16.01 13.17 -43.26
C SER A 10 -16.51 13.68 -41.91
N LYS A 11 -17.64 13.15 -41.46
CA LYS A 11 -18.06 13.28 -40.08
C LYS A 11 -17.25 12.27 -39.27
N SER A 12 -15.93 12.50 -39.18
CA SER A 12 -15.18 12.05 -38.02
C SER A 12 -15.25 13.18 -37.00
N GLU A 13 -16.45 13.46 -36.51
CA GLU A 13 -16.55 14.09 -35.20
C GLU A 13 -15.91 13.08 -34.25
N PRO A 14 -14.84 13.44 -33.51
CA PRO A 14 -14.35 12.56 -32.47
C PRO A 14 -15.51 12.38 -31.50
N VAL A 15 -16.09 11.19 -31.46
CA VAL A 15 -17.05 10.82 -30.44
C VAL A 15 -16.33 11.13 -29.12
N PRO A 16 -16.84 12.02 -28.26
CA PRO A 16 -16.23 12.25 -26.97
C PRO A 16 -16.39 10.94 -26.22
N ILE A 17 -15.36 10.10 -26.29
CA ILE A 17 -15.20 8.98 -25.38
C ILE A 17 -15.24 9.65 -24.03
N ARG A 18 -16.35 9.51 -23.31
CA ARG A 18 -16.50 10.06 -21.97
C ARG A 18 -15.47 9.30 -21.12
N GLN A 19 -14.23 9.79 -21.06
CA GLN A 19 -13.17 9.17 -20.27
C GLN A 19 -13.64 8.94 -18.84
N GLY A 20 -14.48 9.85 -18.31
CA GLY A 20 -15.13 9.71 -16.99
C GLY A 20 -16.02 8.47 -16.81
N ALA A 21 -16.68 7.98 -17.87
CA ALA A 21 -17.54 6.80 -17.78
C ALA A 21 -16.73 5.50 -17.79
N LEU A 22 -15.60 5.48 -18.50
CA LEU A 22 -14.68 4.35 -18.49
C LEU A 22 -13.92 4.29 -17.16
N THR A 23 -13.43 5.41 -16.64
CA THR A 23 -12.74 5.41 -15.33
C THR A 23 -13.64 4.91 -14.21
N GLN A 24 -14.92 5.29 -14.16
CA GLN A 24 -15.85 4.79 -13.14
C GLN A 24 -16.16 3.29 -13.27
N HIS A 25 -16.17 2.74 -14.49
CA HIS A 25 -16.45 1.33 -14.73
C HIS A 25 -15.22 0.42 -14.60
N PHE A 26 -14.03 0.95 -14.83
CA PHE A 26 -12.75 0.22 -14.83
C PHE A 26 -11.85 0.57 -13.64
N GLU A 27 -12.33 1.37 -12.68
CA GLU A 27 -11.59 1.56 -11.44
C GLU A 27 -11.53 0.22 -10.71
N PRO A 28 -10.33 -0.36 -10.47
CA PRO A 28 -10.23 -1.55 -9.66
C PRO A 28 -10.77 -1.19 -8.28
N GLN A 29 -11.98 -1.68 -7.98
CA GLN A 29 -12.56 -1.48 -6.67
C GLN A 29 -11.62 -2.13 -5.66
N ARG A 30 -10.88 -1.29 -4.93
CA ARG A 30 -9.93 -1.75 -3.92
C ARG A 30 -10.70 -2.52 -2.86
N ASN A 31 -10.43 -3.82 -2.78
CA ASN A 31 -11.04 -4.66 -1.79
C ASN A 31 -10.35 -4.42 -0.44
N THR A 32 -10.93 -3.51 0.34
CA THR A 32 -10.44 -3.11 1.66
C THR A 32 -10.36 -4.30 2.64
N ILE A 33 -11.17 -5.35 2.43
CA ILE A 33 -11.11 -6.59 3.22
C ILE A 33 -9.83 -7.35 2.86
N PHE A 34 -9.50 -7.44 1.57
CA PHE A 34 -8.29 -8.10 1.09
C PHE A 34 -7.02 -7.39 1.55
N GLU A 35 -6.97 -6.06 1.46
CA GLU A 35 -5.83 -5.25 1.93
C GLU A 35 -5.59 -5.43 3.43
N ARG A 36 -6.67 -5.39 4.24
CA ARG A 36 -6.62 -5.72 5.66
C ARG A 36 -6.09 -7.13 5.90
N TYR A 37 -6.58 -8.09 5.13
CA TYR A 37 -6.15 -9.47 5.25
C TYR A 37 -4.64 -9.61 4.99
N LEU A 38 -4.12 -8.91 3.98
CA LEU A 38 -2.67 -8.90 3.70
C LEU A 38 -1.87 -8.29 4.85
N LEU A 39 -2.28 -7.13 5.37
CA LEU A 39 -1.60 -6.50 6.50
C LEU A 39 -1.63 -7.42 7.73
N LYS A 40 -2.79 -8.00 8.06
CA LYS A 40 -2.96 -8.89 9.22
C LYS A 40 -2.17 -10.19 9.12
N ASN A 41 -1.90 -10.69 7.92
CA ASN A 41 -1.14 -11.93 7.72
C ASN A 41 0.35 -11.70 7.41
N ALA A 42 0.81 -10.45 7.37
CA ALA A 42 2.21 -10.14 7.17
C ALA A 42 3.02 -10.55 8.40
N ASN A 43 3.78 -11.64 8.29
CA ASN A 43 4.78 -12.07 9.25
C ASN A 43 6.18 -11.79 8.70
N GLN A 44 7.15 -11.57 9.58
CA GLN A 44 8.55 -11.42 9.19
C GLN A 44 9.02 -12.70 8.51
N GLU A 45 9.66 -12.55 7.34
CA GLU A 45 10.23 -13.66 6.58
C GLU A 45 11.75 -13.69 6.73
N ASN A 46 12.52 -13.79 5.64
CA ASN A 46 13.98 -13.74 5.65
C ASN A 46 14.50 -12.30 5.51
N GLU A 47 13.83 -11.37 6.18
CA GLU A 47 14.08 -9.94 6.12
C GLU A 47 14.47 -9.40 7.51
N ASN A 48 15.23 -8.31 7.53
CA ASN A 48 15.57 -7.62 8.78
C ASN A 48 14.35 -6.87 9.34
N ILE A 49 14.42 -6.47 10.61
CA ILE A 49 13.30 -5.79 11.29
C ILE A 49 12.93 -4.49 10.57
N ASP A 50 13.91 -3.71 10.10
CA ASP A 50 13.72 -2.51 9.27
C ASP A 50 12.92 -2.78 8.00
N GLN A 51 13.30 -3.85 7.29
CA GLN A 51 12.68 -4.25 6.02
C GLN A 51 11.24 -4.68 6.27
N TYR A 52 11.02 -5.48 7.32
CA TYR A 52 9.70 -5.90 7.74
C TYR A 52 8.81 -4.71 8.08
N LEU A 53 9.33 -3.75 8.85
CA LEU A 53 8.62 -2.54 9.21
C LEU A 53 8.25 -1.69 7.99
N ASN A 54 9.18 -1.50 7.06
CA ASN A 54 8.91 -0.76 5.83
C ASN A 54 7.86 -1.46 4.95
N ARG A 55 7.87 -2.79 4.92
CA ARG A 55 6.84 -3.58 4.25
C ARG A 55 5.47 -3.41 4.92
N LEU A 56 5.41 -3.42 6.24
CA LEU A 56 4.18 -3.13 6.99
C LEU A 56 3.65 -1.73 6.70
N ARG A 57 4.51 -0.71 6.69
CA ARG A 57 4.14 0.68 6.32
C ARG A 57 3.58 0.76 4.89
N LYS A 58 4.18 0.04 3.94
CA LYS A 58 3.71 -0.03 2.55
C LYS A 58 2.35 -0.72 2.43
N LEU A 59 2.11 -1.78 3.20
CA LEU A 59 0.80 -2.44 3.24
C LEU A 59 -0.26 -1.54 3.90
N ALA A 60 0.13 -0.83 4.95
CA ALA A 60 -0.72 0.13 5.64
C ALA A 60 -1.08 1.33 4.74
N SER A 61 -0.17 1.83 3.91
CA SER A 61 -0.45 2.94 2.97
C SER A 61 -1.44 2.57 1.87
N ILE A 62 -1.58 1.27 1.57
CA ILE A 62 -2.58 0.77 0.61
C ILE A 62 -3.95 0.61 1.30
N CYS A 63 -3.95 0.42 2.62
CA CYS A 63 -5.16 0.23 3.40
C CYS A 63 -5.87 1.58 3.64
N THR A 64 -7.16 1.62 3.37
CA THR A 64 -8.04 2.81 3.49
C THR A 64 -8.42 3.15 4.95
N TYR A 65 -7.57 2.80 5.92
CA TYR A 65 -7.87 2.95 7.35
C TYR A 65 -7.47 4.31 7.93
N ASP A 66 -6.98 5.22 7.09
CA ASP A 66 -6.52 6.55 7.48
C ASP A 66 -5.63 6.47 8.74
N ALA A 67 -6.00 7.16 9.82
CA ALA A 67 -5.24 7.20 11.06
C ALA A 67 -5.09 5.85 11.78
N LEU A 68 -5.99 4.88 11.55
CA LEU A 68 -5.89 3.58 12.21
C LEU A 68 -4.70 2.75 11.68
N CYS A 69 -4.21 3.04 10.48
CA CYS A 69 -3.04 2.37 9.92
C CYS A 69 -1.81 2.52 10.82
N ASP A 70 -1.63 3.69 11.43
CA ASP A 70 -0.48 3.97 12.30
C ASP A 70 -0.56 3.22 13.63
N GLU A 71 -1.78 2.96 14.13
CA GLU A 71 -2.02 2.14 15.33
C GLU A 71 -1.86 0.64 15.04
N LEU A 72 -2.18 0.20 13.82
CA LEU A 72 -2.10 -1.21 13.44
C LEU A 72 -0.68 -1.71 13.16
N ILE A 73 0.25 -0.83 12.76
CA ILE A 73 1.63 -1.23 12.45
C ILE A 73 2.37 -1.77 13.70
N PRO A 74 2.37 -1.09 14.87
CA PRO A 74 2.98 -1.63 16.09
C PRO A 74 2.40 -2.99 16.50
N ASP A 75 1.07 -3.13 16.50
CA ASP A 75 0.39 -4.38 16.84
C ASP A 75 0.83 -5.51 15.92
N ARG A 76 0.86 -5.24 14.61
CA ARG A 76 1.28 -6.22 13.62
C ARG A 76 2.76 -6.56 13.74
N LEU A 77 3.61 -5.57 14.01
CA LEU A 77 5.05 -5.78 14.21
C LEU A 77 5.30 -6.75 15.37
N VAL A 78 4.67 -6.53 16.51
CA VAL A 78 4.81 -7.39 17.70
C VAL A 78 4.36 -8.82 17.40
N MET A 79 3.21 -8.97 16.71
CA MET A 79 2.65 -10.27 16.38
C MET A 79 3.50 -11.04 15.36
N GLY A 80 4.08 -10.36 14.37
CA GLY A 80 4.72 -11.02 13.23
C GLY A 80 6.25 -11.11 13.27
N ILE A 81 6.93 -10.49 14.25
CA ILE A 81 8.38 -10.58 14.39
C ILE A 81 8.83 -12.01 14.75
N LYS A 82 9.97 -12.49 14.22
CA LYS A 82 10.51 -13.83 14.53
C LYS A 82 11.20 -13.91 15.90
N SER A 83 11.92 -12.85 16.29
CA SER A 83 12.72 -12.86 17.52
C SER A 83 11.86 -12.60 18.76
N HIS A 84 11.80 -13.57 19.67
CA HIS A 84 11.13 -13.43 20.97
C HIS A 84 11.76 -12.37 21.86
N GLU A 85 13.08 -12.18 21.76
CA GLU A 85 13.79 -11.17 22.55
C GLU A 85 13.39 -9.76 22.12
N VAL A 86 13.40 -9.50 20.81
CA VAL A 86 12.99 -8.21 20.26
C VAL A 86 11.50 -7.96 20.55
N ARG A 87 10.64 -8.98 20.42
CA ARG A 87 9.23 -8.88 20.81
C ARG A 87 9.07 -8.44 22.28
N ARG A 88 9.82 -9.06 23.20
CA ARG A 88 9.79 -8.70 24.63
C ARG A 88 10.26 -7.27 24.86
N ARG A 89 11.29 -6.82 24.14
CA ARG A 89 11.83 -5.45 24.26
C ARG A 89 10.80 -4.41 23.80
N ILE A 90 10.18 -4.62 22.63
CA ILE A 90 9.11 -3.76 22.11
C ILE A 90 7.93 -3.69 23.09
N LEU A 91 7.50 -4.83 23.64
CA LEU A 91 6.38 -4.88 24.60
C LEU A 91 6.69 -4.22 25.95
N ARG A 92 7.97 -4.11 26.33
CA ARG A 92 8.40 -3.52 27.59
C ARG A 92 8.41 -1.99 27.50
N ASP A 93 8.92 -1.45 26.41
CA ASP A 93 8.95 0.00 26.21
C ASP A 93 7.74 0.42 25.38
N LYS A 94 6.67 0.84 26.07
CA LYS A 94 5.47 1.45 25.46
C LYS A 94 5.77 2.64 24.53
N ALA A 95 6.98 3.21 24.62
CA ALA A 95 7.45 4.38 23.88
C ALA A 95 8.50 4.09 22.81
N LEU A 96 8.83 2.81 22.53
CA LEU A 96 9.61 2.45 21.34
C LEU A 96 8.73 2.53 20.10
N THR A 97 8.27 3.74 19.81
CA THR A 97 7.76 4.10 18.51
C THR A 97 8.87 3.80 17.52
N LEU A 98 8.65 2.80 16.67
CA LEU A 98 9.24 2.40 15.38
C LEU A 98 10.48 3.13 14.82
N ASN A 99 10.67 4.41 15.11
CA ASN A 99 11.83 5.21 14.73
C ASN A 99 13.02 5.04 15.69
N THR A 100 12.80 4.68 16.96
CA THR A 100 13.86 4.74 17.98
C THR A 100 14.71 3.46 18.08
N GLU A 101 14.15 2.28 17.78
CA GLU A 101 14.94 1.03 17.86
C GLU A 101 15.97 0.89 16.75
N LEU A 102 15.72 1.53 15.61
CA LEU A 102 16.64 1.51 14.47
C LEU A 102 17.87 2.39 14.69
N GLN A 103 17.79 3.34 15.65
CA GLN A 103 18.93 4.16 16.06
C GLN A 103 19.76 3.54 17.19
N LYS A 104 19.28 2.46 17.82
CA LYS A 104 19.93 1.81 18.97
C LYS A 104 20.62 0.50 18.65
N GLN A 105 20.76 0.11 17.38
CA GLN A 105 21.74 -0.93 17.05
C GLN A 105 23.14 -0.32 17.18
N PRO A 106 23.96 -0.73 18.18
CA PRO A 106 25.34 -0.31 18.18
C PRO A 106 26.01 -0.96 16.97
N ALA A 107 26.72 -0.13 16.19
CA ALA A 107 27.67 -0.59 15.21
C ALA A 107 28.58 -1.64 15.86
N ILE A 108 28.52 -2.86 15.33
CA ILE A 108 29.43 -3.94 15.71
C ILE A 108 30.81 -3.55 15.18
N ASN A 109 31.73 -3.19 16.08
CA ASN A 109 33.18 -3.29 15.90
C ASN A 109 33.65 -4.55 16.64
#